data_AF-A4BG10-F1
#
_entry.id   AF-A4BG10-F1
#
_cell.length_a   1.000
_cell.length_b   1.000
_cell.length_c   1.000
_cell.angle_alpha   90.00
_cell.angle_beta   90.00
_cell.angle_gamma   90.00
#
_symmetry.space_group_name_H-M   'P 1'
#
loop_
_entity.id
_entity.type
_entity.pdbx_description
1 polymer ?
#
loop_
_entity_poly.entity_id
_entity_poly.type
_entity_poly.pdbx_seq_one_letter_code
_entity_poly.pdbx_strand_id
1 'polypeptide(L)'
;MITTTAILAKLPPAERVYVRNTALKVEAVFPTQLVGVYLFGSASYGQYVPGVSDLDIQAVIEPSVSDEQLAPLVEALLHRNHPCPATKLEFVLHTRKQLMSVPSSPYRLNLNTGPTIDDHVSMDAGEDPSHWFVLDIAIGRTRALPLLGKMPPERVFPAITSEQIAQAMIECLAWFAEHFPESEAYAQCLMRCYVFARHGELVSKKDAAVIAKKERATDIFSDRGAITRLHNEVVLALDQSG
;
A
#
# COMPACT_ATOMS: atom_id res chain seq x y z
N MET A 1 -4.76 14.14 -17.92
CA MET A 1 -4.36 13.75 -16.55
C MET A 1 -5.45 14.17 -15.59
N ILE A 2 -5.97 13.25 -14.78
CA ILE A 2 -6.93 13.58 -13.72
C ILE A 2 -6.13 14.20 -12.57
N THR A 3 -6.54 15.35 -12.04
CA THR A 3 -5.84 16.04 -10.95
C THR A 3 -6.11 15.36 -9.60
N THR A 4 -5.21 15.52 -8.62
CA THR A 4 -5.44 15.05 -7.23
C THR A 4 -6.82 15.49 -6.72
N THR A 5 -7.19 16.74 -6.96
CA THR A 5 -8.48 17.30 -6.57
C THR A 5 -9.67 16.53 -7.15
N ALA A 6 -9.60 16.12 -8.43
CA ALA A 6 -10.67 15.39 -9.09
C ALA A 6 -10.80 13.95 -8.58
N ILE A 7 -9.71 13.31 -8.16
CA ILE A 7 -9.77 11.97 -7.54
C ILE A 7 -10.31 12.07 -6.11
N LEU A 8 -9.79 13.00 -5.31
CA LEU A 8 -10.30 13.21 -3.96
C LEU A 8 -11.79 13.54 -3.95
N ALA A 9 -12.29 14.29 -4.94
CA ALA A 9 -13.72 14.60 -5.07
C ALA A 9 -14.62 13.36 -5.20
N LYS A 10 -14.08 12.20 -5.61
CA LYS A 10 -14.82 10.94 -5.71
C LYS A 10 -14.98 10.20 -4.38
N LEU A 11 -14.14 10.50 -3.39
CA LEU A 11 -14.30 9.94 -2.04
C LEU A 11 -15.54 10.54 -1.37
N PRO A 12 -16.25 9.82 -0.49
CA PRO A 12 -17.35 10.42 0.24
C PRO A 12 -16.87 11.54 1.19
N PRO A 13 -17.77 12.44 1.62
CA PRO A 13 -17.37 13.67 2.32
C PRO A 13 -16.55 13.44 3.59
N ALA A 14 -16.87 12.40 4.37
CA ALA A 14 -16.19 12.10 5.63
C ALA A 14 -14.74 11.67 5.37
N GLU A 15 -14.51 10.81 4.38
CA GLU A 15 -13.21 10.30 3.96
C GLU A 15 -12.35 11.43 3.40
N ARG A 16 -12.92 12.34 2.60
CA ARG A 16 -12.19 13.52 2.11
C ARG A 16 -11.68 14.40 3.25
N VAL A 17 -12.54 14.66 4.24
CA VAL A 17 -12.17 15.44 5.42
C VAL A 17 -11.13 14.68 6.24
N TYR A 18 -11.31 13.37 6.41
CA TYR A 18 -10.39 12.51 7.15
C TYR A 18 -8.98 12.51 6.54
N VAL A 19 -8.86 12.22 5.25
CA VAL A 19 -7.58 12.20 4.51
C VAL A 19 -6.86 13.55 4.63
N ARG A 20 -7.59 14.66 4.46
CA ARG A 20 -7.04 16.01 4.64
C ARG A 20 -6.55 16.23 6.07
N ASN A 21 -7.35 15.87 7.06
CA ASN A 21 -7.02 16.05 8.47
C ASN A 21 -5.85 15.17 8.90
N THR A 22 -5.72 13.95 8.36
CA THR A 22 -4.56 13.08 8.58
C THR A 22 -3.29 13.76 8.08
N ALA A 23 -3.30 14.29 6.85
CA ALA A 23 -2.14 14.98 6.31
C ALA A 23 -1.75 16.22 7.15
N LEU A 24 -2.73 17.02 7.59
CA LEU A 24 -2.49 18.18 8.46
C LEU A 24 -1.93 17.79 9.84
N LYS A 25 -2.36 16.66 10.41
CA LYS A 25 -1.78 16.13 11.66
C LYS A 25 -0.32 15.75 11.50
N VAL A 26 0.04 15.12 10.37
CA VAL A 26 1.44 14.80 10.05
C VAL A 26 2.28 16.08 9.93
N GLU A 27 1.79 17.09 9.18
CA GLU A 27 2.47 18.38 9.03
C GLU A 27 2.66 19.11 10.38
N ALA A 28 1.67 19.04 11.28
CA ALA A 28 1.76 19.65 12.60
C ALA A 28 2.87 19.04 13.47
N VAL A 29 3.14 17.73 13.33
CA VAL A 29 4.22 17.05 14.07
C VAL A 29 5.58 17.30 13.41
N PHE A 30 5.65 17.40 12.07
CA PHE A 30 6.89 17.57 11.32
C PHE A 30 6.92 18.86 10.47
N PRO A 31 6.77 20.05 11.06
CA PRO A 31 6.58 21.29 10.29
C PRO A 31 7.80 21.66 9.44
N THR A 32 9.00 21.18 9.79
CA THR A 32 10.25 21.49 9.09
C THR A 32 10.92 20.27 8.45
N GLN A 33 10.52 19.05 8.83
CA GLN A 33 11.08 17.81 8.28
C GLN A 33 10.21 17.16 7.21
N LEU A 34 8.93 17.55 7.07
CA LEU A 34 8.02 16.92 6.11
C LEU A 34 8.43 17.16 4.65
N VAL A 35 8.71 16.06 3.94
CA VAL A 35 8.94 16.06 2.48
C VAL A 35 7.60 16.03 1.74
N GLY A 36 6.67 15.20 2.20
CA GLY A 36 5.32 15.13 1.67
C GLY A 36 4.45 14.05 2.31
N VAL A 37 3.14 14.15 2.08
CA VAL A 37 2.13 13.16 2.46
C VAL A 37 1.39 12.75 1.19
N TYR A 38 1.18 11.46 1.03
CA TYR A 38 0.67 10.87 -0.21
C TYR A 38 -0.47 9.90 0.10
N LEU A 39 -1.53 9.98 -0.70
CA LEU A 39 -2.61 9.01 -0.70
C LEU A 39 -2.24 7.85 -1.63
N PHE A 40 -2.43 6.63 -1.14
CA PHE A 40 -2.13 5.39 -1.84
C PHE A 40 -3.41 4.58 -2.09
N GLY A 41 -3.21 3.41 -2.70
CA GLY A 41 -4.22 2.37 -2.81
C GLY A 41 -5.49 2.76 -3.54
N SER A 42 -6.59 2.11 -3.18
CA SER A 42 -7.85 2.23 -3.92
C SER A 42 -8.36 3.67 -4.02
N ALA A 43 -8.12 4.48 -2.98
CA ALA A 43 -8.46 5.89 -2.92
C ALA A 43 -7.68 6.72 -3.94
N SER A 44 -6.36 6.50 -4.07
CA SER A 44 -5.56 7.21 -5.06
C SER A 44 -5.81 6.75 -6.50
N TYR A 45 -6.23 5.50 -6.69
CA TYR A 45 -6.53 4.94 -8.01
C TYR A 45 -7.93 5.30 -8.53
N GLY A 46 -8.74 6.00 -7.72
CA GLY A 46 -10.13 6.31 -8.04
C GLY A 46 -11.05 5.09 -8.03
N GLN A 47 -10.69 4.07 -7.25
CA GLN A 47 -11.37 2.78 -7.14
C GLN A 47 -11.89 2.48 -5.73
N TYR A 48 -11.83 3.45 -4.82
CA TYR A 48 -12.35 3.35 -3.45
C TYR A 48 -13.80 2.89 -3.42
N VAL A 49 -14.11 1.98 -2.49
CA VAL A 49 -15.47 1.49 -2.24
C VAL A 49 -15.84 1.80 -0.79
N PRO A 50 -16.80 2.70 -0.55
CA PRO A 50 -17.24 3.05 0.81
C PRO A 50 -17.68 1.82 1.60
N GLY A 51 -17.23 1.72 2.85
CA GLY A 51 -17.53 0.60 3.74
C GLY A 51 -16.77 -0.70 3.45
N VAL A 52 -15.93 -0.74 2.40
CA VAL A 52 -15.13 -1.92 2.04
C VAL A 52 -13.64 -1.58 1.98
N SER A 53 -13.29 -0.43 1.42
CA SER A 53 -11.92 0.04 1.29
C SER A 53 -11.41 0.72 2.55
N ASP A 54 -10.13 0.50 2.82
CA ASP A 54 -9.27 1.25 3.73
C ASP A 54 -8.80 2.58 3.12
N LEU A 55 -8.12 3.38 3.94
CA LEU A 55 -7.42 4.59 3.52
C LEU A 55 -5.92 4.40 3.75
N ASP A 56 -5.16 4.29 2.66
CA ASP A 56 -3.72 4.13 2.68
C ASP A 56 -3.03 5.49 2.55
N ILE A 57 -2.29 5.90 3.58
CA ILE A 57 -1.58 7.18 3.59
C ILE A 57 -0.12 6.95 3.94
N GLN A 58 0.78 7.43 3.08
CA GLN A 58 2.22 7.37 3.34
C GLN A 58 2.80 8.77 3.48
N ALA A 59 3.65 8.97 4.48
CA ALA A 59 4.36 10.22 4.71
C ALA A 59 5.87 10.01 4.61
N VAL A 60 6.58 11.04 4.14
CA VAL A 60 8.03 11.01 4.01
C VAL A 60 8.63 12.23 4.71
N ILE A 61 9.64 12.00 5.54
CA ILE A 61 10.38 13.05 6.26
C ILE A 61 11.87 13.03 5.90
N GLU A 62 12.54 14.17 6.03
CA GLU A 62 14.00 14.30 5.99
C GLU A 62 14.64 13.48 7.14
N PRO A 63 15.91 13.04 6.99
CA PRO A 63 16.44 11.95 7.79
C PRO A 63 16.77 12.38 9.24
N SER A 64 15.83 12.16 10.16
CA SER A 64 16.03 11.78 11.58
C SER A 64 14.75 12.06 12.36
N VAL A 65 14.28 11.07 13.11
CA VAL A 65 13.17 11.24 14.06
C VAL A 65 13.33 10.22 15.19
N SER A 66 13.33 10.69 16.44
CA SER A 66 13.37 9.81 17.62
C SER A 66 11.99 9.20 17.89
N ASP A 67 11.91 8.12 18.67
CA ASP A 67 10.62 7.49 19.02
C ASP A 67 9.73 8.47 19.80
N GLU A 68 10.32 9.31 20.64
CA GLU A 68 9.61 10.36 21.39
C GLU A 68 8.94 11.38 20.47
N GLN A 69 9.51 11.63 19.29
CA GLN A 69 8.92 12.51 18.29
C GLN A 69 7.79 11.83 17.50
N LEU A 70 7.73 10.49 17.48
CA LEU A 70 6.64 9.74 16.83
C LEU A 70 5.42 9.57 17.73
N ALA A 71 5.61 9.48 19.05
CA ALA A 71 4.50 9.24 19.99
C ALA A 71 3.32 10.22 19.83
N PRO A 72 3.54 11.55 19.67
CA PRO A 72 2.45 12.49 19.39
C PRO A 72 1.71 12.20 18.08
N LEU A 73 2.42 11.77 17.03
CA LEU A 73 1.80 11.42 15.77
C LEU A 73 0.95 10.16 15.91
N VAL A 74 1.49 9.13 16.54
CA VAL A 74 0.77 7.88 16.82
C VAL A 74 -0.53 8.21 17.55
N GLU A 75 -0.47 8.89 18.69
CA GLU A 75 -1.67 9.25 19.44
C GLU A 75 -2.66 10.09 18.63
N ALA A 76 -2.18 11.02 17.79
CA ALA A 76 -3.05 11.84 16.97
C ALA A 76 -3.75 11.08 15.83
N LEU A 77 -3.21 9.94 15.39
CA LEU A 77 -3.74 9.16 14.26
C LEU A 77 -4.59 7.96 14.68
N LEU A 78 -4.46 7.47 15.91
CA LEU A 78 -5.23 6.33 16.40
C LEU A 78 -6.74 6.60 16.33
N HIS A 79 -7.51 5.58 15.95
CA HIS A 79 -8.96 5.68 15.70
C HIS A 79 -9.71 6.33 16.87
N ARG A 80 -9.32 6.03 18.12
CA ARG A 80 -9.90 6.63 19.33
C ARG A 80 -9.82 8.16 19.39
N ASN A 81 -8.80 8.76 18.77
CA ASN A 81 -8.54 10.20 18.75
C ASN A 81 -8.82 10.83 17.38
N HIS A 82 -8.78 10.03 16.32
CA HIS A 82 -9.07 10.40 14.94
C HIS A 82 -9.92 9.31 14.27
N PRO A 83 -11.26 9.30 14.51
CA PRO A 83 -12.14 8.24 14.06
C PRO A 83 -12.12 8.08 12.54
N CYS A 84 -11.59 6.93 12.09
CA CYS A 84 -11.54 6.58 10.67
C CYS A 84 -12.95 6.25 10.14
N PRO A 85 -13.42 6.92 9.06
CA PRO A 85 -14.70 6.62 8.44
C PRO A 85 -14.66 5.38 7.51
N ALA A 86 -13.46 4.88 7.21
CA ALA A 86 -13.21 3.70 6.39
C ALA A 86 -13.07 2.43 7.26
N THR A 87 -12.79 1.29 6.64
CA THR A 87 -12.54 0.03 7.38
C THR A 87 -11.34 0.14 8.32
N LYS A 88 -10.29 0.84 7.87
CA LYS A 88 -9.13 1.26 8.68
C LYS A 88 -8.34 2.37 7.99
N LEU A 89 -7.48 3.02 8.75
CA LEU A 89 -6.33 3.77 8.26
C LEU A 89 -5.13 2.82 8.24
N GLU A 90 -4.48 2.68 7.08
CA GLU A 90 -3.10 2.19 6.98
C GLU A 90 -2.19 3.41 6.81
N PHE A 91 -1.34 3.68 7.79
CA PHE A 91 -0.41 4.80 7.77
C PHE A 91 1.03 4.31 7.86
N VAL A 92 1.84 4.70 6.88
CA VAL A 92 3.28 4.39 6.87
C VAL A 92 4.10 5.66 6.82
N LEU A 93 5.00 5.85 7.79
CA LEU A 93 5.99 6.92 7.76
C LEU A 93 7.33 6.36 7.29
N HIS A 94 7.95 7.05 6.34
CA HIS A 94 9.29 6.76 5.86
C HIS A 94 10.24 7.91 6.16
N THR A 95 11.49 7.61 6.51
CA THR A 95 12.57 8.58 6.32
C THR A 95 13.11 8.49 4.89
N ARG A 96 13.61 9.59 4.33
CA ARG A 96 14.32 9.54 3.04
C ARG A 96 15.47 8.52 3.03
N LYS A 97 16.16 8.35 4.16
CA LYS A 97 17.25 7.38 4.30
C LYS A 97 16.76 5.94 4.13
N GLN A 98 15.62 5.60 4.73
CA GLN A 98 15.01 4.26 4.63
C GLN A 98 14.53 3.97 3.21
N LEU A 99 13.88 4.95 2.56
CA LEU A 99 13.49 4.81 1.15
C LEU A 99 14.69 4.51 0.25
N MET A 100 15.86 5.08 0.51
CA MET A 100 17.09 4.78 -0.26
C MET A 100 17.69 3.39 0.03
N SER A 101 17.18 2.68 1.03
CA SER A 101 17.70 1.38 1.48
C SER A 101 16.73 0.22 1.22
N VAL A 102 15.58 0.48 0.59
CA VAL A 102 14.61 -0.56 0.16
C VAL A 102 15.34 -1.57 -0.74
N PRO A 103 15.19 -2.89 -0.52
CA PRO A 103 14.16 -3.56 0.29
C PRO A 103 14.51 -3.79 1.78
N SER A 104 15.68 -3.38 2.25
CA SER A 104 16.21 -3.81 3.56
C SER A 104 15.67 -3.08 4.79
N SER A 105 15.08 -1.89 4.65
CA SER A 105 14.48 -1.15 5.77
C SER A 105 13.33 -0.28 5.25
N PRO A 106 12.11 -0.82 5.20
CA PRO A 106 11.06 -0.13 4.49
C PRO A 106 10.51 1.10 5.22
N TYR A 107 10.31 1.09 6.54
CA TYR A 107 9.54 2.15 7.23
C TYR A 107 10.11 2.57 8.59
N ARG A 108 9.66 3.73 9.06
CA ARG A 108 9.92 4.29 10.41
C ARG A 108 8.76 4.13 11.38
N LEU A 109 7.54 4.14 10.85
CA LEU A 109 6.31 3.82 11.57
C LEU A 109 5.37 3.09 10.61
N ASN A 110 4.83 1.96 11.06
CA ASN A 110 3.67 1.30 10.48
C ASN A 110 2.52 1.38 11.48
N LEU A 111 1.43 2.07 11.13
CA LEU A 111 0.27 2.26 12.00
C LEU A 111 -0.99 1.81 11.26
N ASN A 112 -1.68 0.83 11.83
CA ASN A 112 -2.97 0.34 11.35
C ASN A 112 -4.01 0.52 12.47
N THR A 113 -5.09 1.23 12.19
CA THR A 113 -6.13 1.51 13.19
C THR A 113 -7.50 1.67 12.54
N GLY A 114 -8.56 1.21 13.19
CA GLY A 114 -9.91 1.24 12.61
C GLY A 114 -11.00 0.83 13.61
N PRO A 115 -12.28 1.00 13.25
CA PRO A 115 -13.41 0.71 14.14
C PRO A 115 -13.55 -0.77 14.53
N THR A 116 -12.99 -1.69 13.75
CA THR A 116 -13.19 -3.15 13.91
C THR A 116 -11.89 -3.94 13.96
N ILE A 117 -10.75 -3.28 14.08
CA ILE A 117 -9.43 -3.92 14.17
C ILE A 117 -8.74 -3.46 15.44
N ASP A 118 -7.87 -4.32 15.98
CA ASP A 118 -6.94 -3.89 17.02
C ASP A 118 -5.91 -2.93 16.42
N ASP A 119 -5.50 -1.94 17.22
CA ASP A 119 -4.44 -1.02 16.84
C ASP A 119 -3.12 -1.78 16.68
N HIS A 120 -2.48 -1.66 15.52
CA HIS A 120 -1.11 -2.11 15.30
C HIS A 120 -0.21 -0.88 15.10
N VAL A 121 0.86 -0.80 15.88
CA VAL A 121 1.86 0.26 15.84
C VAL A 121 3.22 -0.40 15.91
N SER A 122 3.98 -0.32 14.82
CA SER A 122 5.37 -0.79 14.79
C SER A 122 6.33 0.34 14.41
N MET A 123 7.44 0.43 15.13
CA MET A 123 8.56 1.34 14.86
C MET A 123 9.84 0.58 14.45
N ASP A 124 9.78 -0.76 14.44
CA ASP A 124 10.87 -1.64 14.04
C ASP A 124 10.49 -2.35 12.74
N ALA A 125 11.17 -1.96 11.65
CA ALA A 125 10.91 -2.49 10.31
C ALA A 125 11.15 -4.01 10.18
N GLY A 126 11.74 -4.68 11.18
CA GLY A 126 11.86 -6.12 11.24
C GLY A 126 10.62 -6.86 11.75
N GLU A 127 9.62 -6.16 12.31
CA GLU A 127 8.41 -6.78 12.87
C GLU A 127 7.37 -7.13 11.80
N ASP A 128 7.41 -6.47 10.65
CA ASP A 128 6.48 -6.71 9.54
C ASP A 128 7.19 -7.27 8.29
N PRO A 129 6.52 -8.12 7.49
CA PRO A 129 7.09 -8.62 6.24
C PRO A 129 7.42 -7.47 5.27
N SER A 130 8.69 -7.38 4.86
CA SER A 130 9.20 -6.27 4.04
C SER A 130 8.54 -6.19 2.65
N HIS A 131 8.09 -7.32 2.10
CA HIS A 131 7.49 -7.39 0.76
C HIS A 131 6.27 -6.46 0.59
N TRP A 132 5.48 -6.22 1.64
CA TRP A 132 4.33 -5.30 1.58
C TRP A 132 4.76 -3.91 1.17
N PHE A 133 5.79 -3.40 1.83
CA PHE A 133 6.28 -2.05 1.62
C PHE A 133 7.04 -1.91 0.29
N VAL A 134 7.75 -2.95 -0.15
CA VAL A 134 8.39 -2.97 -1.47
C VAL A 134 7.33 -2.79 -2.57
N LEU A 135 6.24 -3.56 -2.49
CA LEU A 135 5.15 -3.51 -3.47
C LEU A 135 4.41 -2.16 -3.42
N ASP A 136 4.16 -1.64 -2.22
CA ASP A 136 3.53 -0.33 -2.04
C ASP A 136 4.38 0.79 -2.61
N ILE A 137 5.68 0.83 -2.30
CA ILE A 137 6.60 1.85 -2.81
C ILE A 137 6.66 1.77 -4.35
N ALA A 138 6.73 0.57 -4.91
CA ALA A 138 6.79 0.37 -6.35
C ALA A 138 5.54 0.91 -7.07
N ILE A 139 4.33 0.55 -6.62
CA ILE A 139 3.09 1.06 -7.24
C ILE A 139 2.85 2.54 -6.91
N GLY A 140 3.18 2.96 -5.70
CA GLY A 140 3.06 4.32 -5.20
C GLY A 140 3.85 5.34 -6.00
N ARG A 141 5.06 4.97 -6.43
CA ARG A 141 5.90 5.80 -7.30
C ARG A 141 5.16 6.31 -8.54
N THR A 142 4.19 5.56 -9.06
CA THR A 142 3.45 5.92 -10.28
C THR A 142 1.98 6.28 -10.04
N ARG A 143 1.38 5.80 -8.95
CA ARG A 143 -0.07 5.93 -8.72
C ARG A 143 -0.45 6.63 -7.41
N ALA A 144 0.49 6.97 -6.56
CA ALA A 144 0.19 7.77 -5.37
C ALA A 144 -0.22 9.19 -5.76
N LEU A 145 -1.00 9.84 -4.89
CA LEU A 145 -1.39 11.24 -5.08
C LEU A 145 -0.84 12.11 -3.96
N PRO A 146 -0.14 13.21 -4.26
CA PRO A 146 0.33 14.12 -3.23
C PRO A 146 -0.85 14.80 -2.55
N LEU A 147 -0.96 14.64 -1.23
CA LEU A 147 -1.91 15.34 -0.35
C LEU A 147 -1.29 16.64 0.19
N LEU A 148 -0.03 16.56 0.61
CA LEU A 148 0.81 17.67 1.05
C LEU A 148 2.23 17.50 0.50
N GLY A 149 2.95 18.61 0.35
CA GLY A 149 4.27 18.64 -0.28
C GLY A 149 4.21 18.98 -1.78
N LYS A 150 5.34 19.44 -2.31
CA LYS A 150 5.47 19.90 -3.72
C LYS A 150 6.10 18.85 -4.64
N MET A 151 6.65 17.78 -4.08
CA MET A 151 7.32 16.75 -4.87
C MET A 151 6.31 15.73 -5.39
N PRO A 152 6.36 15.39 -6.68
CA PRO A 152 5.55 14.31 -7.19
C PRO A 152 6.12 12.95 -6.73
N PRO A 153 5.29 11.89 -6.62
CA PRO A 153 5.69 10.60 -6.07
C PRO A 153 6.96 10.00 -6.70
N GLU A 154 7.14 10.15 -8.02
CA GLU A 154 8.30 9.65 -8.76
C GLU A 154 9.63 10.34 -8.41
N ARG A 155 9.60 11.44 -7.67
CA ARG A 155 10.78 12.10 -7.12
C ARG A 155 11.05 11.76 -5.66
N VAL A 156 10.12 11.07 -5.00
CA VAL A 156 10.20 10.77 -3.56
C VAL A 156 10.37 9.28 -3.30
N PHE A 157 9.55 8.43 -3.91
CA PHE A 157 9.63 6.98 -3.77
C PHE A 157 10.64 6.43 -4.78
N PRO A 158 11.61 5.57 -4.39
CA PRO A 158 12.62 5.04 -5.30
C PRO A 158 12.01 4.16 -6.39
N ALA A 159 12.71 4.05 -7.53
CA ALA A 159 12.40 3.01 -8.50
C ALA A 159 12.80 1.64 -7.92
N ILE A 160 11.86 0.70 -7.92
CA ILE A 160 12.09 -0.70 -7.53
C ILE A 160 12.25 -1.50 -8.82
N THR A 161 13.26 -2.36 -8.89
CA THR A 161 13.52 -3.14 -10.10
C THR A 161 12.49 -4.25 -10.29
N SER A 162 12.36 -4.76 -11.51
CA SER A 162 11.42 -5.86 -11.79
C SER A 162 11.75 -7.12 -10.99
N GLU A 163 13.03 -7.40 -10.80
CA GLU A 163 13.56 -8.52 -9.99
C GLU A 163 13.10 -8.38 -8.53
N GLN A 164 13.24 -7.18 -7.96
CA GLN A 164 12.82 -6.90 -6.58
C GLN A 164 11.30 -6.98 -6.41
N ILE A 165 10.53 -6.50 -7.40
CA ILE A 165 9.07 -6.63 -7.38
C ILE A 165 8.65 -8.10 -7.48
N ALA A 166 9.27 -8.87 -8.37
CA ALA A 166 8.99 -10.29 -8.54
C ALA A 166 9.26 -11.08 -7.25
N GLN A 167 10.42 -10.84 -6.63
CA GLN A 167 10.78 -11.45 -5.35
C GLN A 167 9.77 -11.10 -4.25
N ALA A 168 9.39 -9.83 -4.12
CA ALA A 168 8.39 -9.40 -3.14
C ALA A 168 7.00 -10.03 -3.42
N MET A 169 6.63 -10.22 -4.69
CA MET A 169 5.40 -10.93 -5.05
C MET A 169 5.44 -12.41 -4.66
N ILE A 170 6.55 -13.11 -4.88
CA ILE A 170 6.72 -14.51 -4.49
C ILE A 170 6.58 -14.65 -2.97
N GLU A 171 7.25 -13.79 -2.20
CA GLU A 171 7.16 -13.76 -0.74
C GLU A 171 5.73 -13.48 -0.25
N CYS A 172 5.04 -12.54 -0.91
CA CYS A 172 3.65 -12.21 -0.62
C CYS A 172 2.70 -13.39 -0.88
N LEU A 173 2.88 -14.10 -2.01
CA LEU A 173 2.08 -15.28 -2.33
C LEU A 173 2.35 -16.44 -1.36
N ALA A 174 3.61 -16.64 -0.97
CA ALA A 174 3.98 -17.65 0.03
C ALA A 174 3.33 -17.35 1.38
N TRP A 175 3.39 -16.09 1.83
CA TRP A 175 2.76 -15.66 3.07
C TRP A 175 1.24 -15.90 3.08
N PHE A 176 0.54 -15.52 2.00
CA PHE A 176 -0.89 -15.77 1.89
C PHE A 176 -1.23 -17.27 1.85
N ALA A 177 -0.44 -18.08 1.14
CA ALA A 177 -0.65 -19.51 1.07
C ALA A 177 -0.52 -20.19 2.43
N GLU A 178 0.36 -19.68 3.30
CA GLU A 178 0.56 -20.16 4.66
C GLU A 178 -0.55 -19.70 5.62
N HIS A 179 -0.89 -18.40 5.61
CA HIS A 179 -1.73 -17.80 6.65
C HIS A 179 -3.22 -17.73 6.27
N PHE A 180 -3.53 -17.51 4.99
CA PHE A 180 -4.89 -17.25 4.52
C PHE A 180 -5.20 -17.90 3.15
N PRO A 181 -5.01 -19.23 3.00
CA PRO A 181 -5.04 -19.93 1.70
C PRO A 181 -6.39 -19.90 0.97
N GLU A 182 -7.48 -19.55 1.66
CA GLU A 182 -8.84 -19.53 1.11
C GLU A 182 -9.44 -18.12 1.10
N SER A 183 -8.62 -17.09 1.36
CA SER A 183 -9.09 -15.70 1.41
C SER A 183 -9.26 -15.07 0.03
N GLU A 184 -10.24 -14.17 -0.09
CA GLU A 184 -10.39 -13.33 -1.28
C GLU A 184 -9.16 -12.45 -1.51
N ALA A 185 -8.51 -11.98 -0.43
CA ALA A 185 -7.30 -11.16 -0.51
C ALA A 185 -6.15 -11.91 -1.19
N TYR A 186 -5.98 -13.20 -0.90
CA TYR A 186 -4.99 -14.04 -1.57
C TYR A 186 -5.29 -14.18 -3.06
N ALA A 187 -6.55 -14.46 -3.41
CA ALA A 187 -7.04 -14.50 -4.79
C ALA A 187 -6.76 -13.19 -5.56
N GLN A 188 -7.03 -12.04 -4.93
CA GLN A 188 -6.75 -10.73 -5.50
C GLN A 188 -5.25 -10.46 -5.67
N CYS A 189 -4.43 -10.88 -4.70
CA CYS A 189 -2.97 -10.80 -4.78
C CYS A 189 -2.45 -11.64 -5.95
N LEU A 190 -2.92 -12.88 -6.08
CA LEU A 190 -2.52 -13.80 -7.14
C LEU A 190 -2.84 -13.25 -8.53
N MET A 191 -3.98 -12.60 -8.73
CA MET A 191 -4.30 -11.94 -10.00
C MET A 191 -3.36 -10.77 -10.32
N ARG A 192 -2.98 -9.97 -9.32
CA ARG A 192 -2.01 -8.88 -9.52
C ARG A 192 -0.64 -9.44 -9.91
N CYS A 193 -0.21 -10.52 -9.25
CA CYS A 193 1.03 -11.21 -9.57
C CYS A 193 0.99 -11.83 -10.97
N TYR A 194 -0.13 -12.42 -11.38
CA TYR A 194 -0.33 -12.92 -12.74
C TYR A 194 -0.16 -11.83 -13.80
N VAL A 195 -0.80 -10.67 -13.61
CA VAL A 195 -0.68 -9.54 -14.56
C VAL A 195 0.76 -9.04 -14.63
N PHE A 196 1.44 -8.92 -13.49
CA PHE A 196 2.83 -8.49 -13.47
C PHE A 196 3.75 -9.50 -14.18
N ALA A 197 3.63 -10.79 -13.89
CA ALA A 197 4.43 -11.83 -14.53
C ALA A 197 4.23 -11.90 -16.06
N ARG A 198 3.06 -11.50 -16.56
CA ARG A 198 2.71 -11.52 -17.98
C ARG A 198 3.09 -10.24 -18.72
N HIS A 199 2.89 -9.09 -18.07
CA HIS A 199 2.89 -7.79 -18.73
C HIS A 199 3.92 -6.81 -18.16
N GLY A 200 4.56 -7.15 -17.03
CA GLY A 200 5.48 -6.26 -16.32
C GLY A 200 4.79 -5.06 -15.65
N GLU A 201 3.45 -5.09 -15.53
CA GLU A 201 2.67 -3.95 -15.04
C GLU A 201 2.15 -4.15 -13.62
N LEU A 202 2.37 -3.14 -12.77
CA LEU A 202 1.71 -3.03 -11.47
C LEU A 202 0.33 -2.39 -11.63
N VAL A 203 -0.70 -3.17 -11.30
CA VAL A 203 -2.10 -2.77 -11.45
C VAL A 203 -2.88 -2.89 -10.13
N SER A 204 -4.05 -2.25 -10.11
CA SER A 204 -4.99 -2.37 -8.99
C SER A 204 -5.61 -3.76 -8.91
N LYS A 205 -6.22 -4.09 -7.76
CA LYS A 205 -6.96 -5.35 -7.56
C LYS A 205 -8.09 -5.51 -8.61
N LYS A 206 -8.82 -4.43 -8.92
CA LYS A 206 -9.93 -4.45 -9.90
C LYS A 206 -9.43 -4.61 -11.33
N ASP A 207 -8.38 -3.88 -11.72
CA ASP A 207 -7.82 -3.99 -13.06
C ASP A 207 -7.24 -5.39 -13.29
N ALA A 208 -6.53 -5.93 -12.29
CA ALA A 208 -6.01 -7.29 -12.33
C ALA A 208 -7.11 -8.32 -12.57
N ALA A 209 -8.24 -8.18 -11.85
CA ALA A 209 -9.38 -9.08 -12.02
C ALA A 209 -9.98 -9.03 -13.42
N VAL A 210 -10.11 -7.83 -14.00
CA VAL A 210 -10.62 -7.67 -15.38
C VAL A 210 -9.66 -8.32 -16.40
N ILE A 211 -8.36 -8.06 -16.28
CA ILE A 211 -7.33 -8.60 -17.19
C ILE A 211 -7.27 -10.12 -17.08
N ALA A 212 -7.10 -10.64 -15.85
CA ALA A 212 -6.98 -12.08 -15.61
C ALA A 212 -8.22 -12.85 -16.09
N LYS A 213 -9.43 -12.33 -15.82
CA LYS A 213 -10.68 -12.96 -16.28
C LYS A 213 -10.79 -13.00 -17.80
N LYS A 214 -10.34 -11.94 -18.49
CA LYS A 214 -10.34 -11.87 -19.96
C LYS A 214 -9.34 -12.86 -20.57
N GLU A 215 -8.15 -13.01 -19.98
CA GLU A 215 -7.05 -13.80 -20.55
C GLU A 215 -7.14 -15.30 -20.23
N ARG A 216 -7.70 -15.69 -19.08
CA ARG A 216 -7.82 -17.10 -18.67
C ARG A 216 -9.17 -17.74 -18.97
N ALA A 217 -10.16 -16.96 -19.43
CA ALA A 217 -11.49 -17.41 -19.87
C ALA A 217 -12.25 -18.40 -18.96
N THR A 218 -11.85 -18.63 -17.69
CA THR A 218 -12.59 -19.46 -16.70
C THR A 218 -12.16 -19.16 -15.26
N ASP A 219 -13.03 -19.56 -14.32
CA ASP A 219 -12.98 -19.32 -12.88
C ASP A 219 -11.63 -19.72 -12.25
N ILE A 220 -10.72 -18.75 -12.14
CA ILE A 220 -9.55 -18.84 -11.24
C ILE A 220 -9.98 -19.18 -9.79
N PHE A 221 -11.27 -18.98 -9.49
CA PHE A 221 -11.95 -19.16 -8.21
C PHE A 221 -12.89 -20.36 -8.15
N SER A 222 -12.89 -21.27 -9.14
CA SER A 222 -13.85 -22.38 -9.17
C SER A 222 -13.64 -23.35 -8.02
N ASP A 223 -12.37 -23.54 -7.64
CA ASP A 223 -11.96 -24.43 -6.58
C ASP A 223 -10.53 -24.12 -6.10
N ARG A 224 -10.18 -24.66 -4.94
CA ARG A 224 -8.85 -24.56 -4.33
C ARG A 224 -7.73 -25.08 -5.23
N GLY A 225 -8.00 -26.09 -6.06
CA GLY A 225 -7.04 -26.62 -7.01
C GLY A 225 -6.69 -25.64 -8.13
N ALA A 226 -7.64 -24.81 -8.58
CA ALA A 226 -7.40 -23.75 -9.57
C ALA A 226 -6.46 -22.68 -9.02
N ILE A 227 -6.67 -22.24 -7.78
CA ILE A 227 -5.79 -21.27 -7.09
C ILE A 227 -4.37 -21.84 -6.95
N THR A 228 -4.22 -23.08 -6.48
CA THR A 228 -2.89 -23.71 -6.33
C THR A 228 -2.15 -23.87 -7.67
N ARG A 229 -2.84 -24.27 -8.75
CA ARG A 229 -2.23 -24.37 -10.08
C ARG A 229 -1.75 -23.02 -10.59
N LEU A 230 -2.58 -21.97 -10.43
CA LEU A 230 -2.22 -20.63 -10.86
C LEU A 230 -1.07 -20.08 -10.01
N HIS A 231 -1.06 -20.30 -8.70
CA HIS A 231 0.06 -19.94 -7.83
C HIS A 231 1.37 -20.50 -8.37
N ASN A 232 1.44 -21.81 -8.60
CA ASN A 232 2.67 -22.45 -9.07
C ASN A 232 3.13 -21.90 -10.42
N GLU A 233 2.20 -21.67 -11.35
CA GLU A 233 2.53 -21.07 -12.65
C GLU A 233 3.05 -19.64 -12.52
N VAL A 234 2.42 -18.82 -11.67
CA VAL A 234 2.82 -17.43 -11.44
C VAL A 234 4.18 -17.36 -10.78
N VAL A 235 4.44 -18.16 -9.74
CA VAL A 235 5.75 -18.20 -9.09
C VAL A 235 6.85 -18.58 -10.08
N LEU A 236 6.64 -19.63 -10.90
CA LEU A 236 7.60 -20.03 -11.93
C LEU A 236 7.86 -18.92 -12.96
N ALA A 237 6.82 -18.17 -13.35
CA ALA A 237 6.98 -17.06 -14.29
C ALA A 237 7.70 -15.86 -13.68
N LEU A 238 7.47 -15.57 -12.39
CA LEU A 238 8.17 -14.52 -11.65
C LEU A 238 9.65 -14.85 -11.47
N ASP A 239 9.98 -16.11 -11.12
CA ASP A 239 11.36 -16.59 -10.99
C ASP A 239 12.16 -16.48 -12.30
N GLN A 240 11.50 -16.60 -13.45
CA GLN A 240 12.14 -16.51 -14.77
C GLN A 240 12.25 -15.07 -15.30
N SER A 241 11.53 -14.14 -14.67
CA SER A 241 11.49 -12.73 -15.08
C SER A 241 12.45 -11.85 -14.29
N GLY A 242 13.14 -12.42 -13.28
CA GLY A 242 14.22 -11.79 -12.53
C GLY A 242 15.60 -12.30 -12.93
#